data_AF-A0A1G1JWJ1-F1
#
_entry.id   AF-A0A1G1JWJ1-F1
#
_cell.length_a   1.000
_cell.length_b   1.000
_cell.length_c   1.000
_cell.angle_alpha   90.00
_cell.angle_beta   90.00
_cell.angle_gamma   90.00
#
_symmetry.space_group_name_H-M   'P 1'
#
loop_
_entity.id
_entity.type
_entity.pdbx_description
1 polymer ?
#
loop_
_entity_poly.entity_id
_entity_poly.type
_entity_poly.pdbx_seq_one_letter_code
_entity_poly.pdbx_strand_id
1 'polypeptide(L)'
;MCLSWAICGGGRIKTKTVAWYQVKTQELEPPVDSKQFLKSRLMENAMPDAVGMLTSADLNAYADVQKTHNDLLVRSIATVGMDNALRVGDRPSKAYQEASCDAIPIGTINLLCALSIPISEEAHLEALSIATEARTVAVLEAKLSSSETGLPATGTGTDCVVITAPESTNEFTSYAGKHTILGHLIGVSVFEAVSLGLQRWKKQH
;
A
#
# COMPACT_ATOMS: atom_id res chain seq x y z
N MET A 1 -0.08 -14.18 9.70
CA MET A 1 -1.09 -14.06 8.63
C MET A 1 -0.91 -12.74 7.90
N CYS A 2 -1.12 -12.72 6.59
CA CYS A 2 -1.14 -11.52 5.78
C CYS A 2 -2.38 -11.49 4.88
N LEU A 3 -3.01 -10.32 4.72
CA LEU A 3 -4.04 -10.05 3.72
C LEU A 3 -3.65 -8.80 2.91
N SER A 4 -3.58 -8.92 1.59
CA SER A 4 -3.20 -7.80 0.72
C SER A 4 -3.74 -7.96 -0.71
N TRP A 5 -3.52 -6.95 -1.55
CA TRP A 5 -3.59 -7.07 -3.00
C TRP A 5 -2.23 -6.78 -3.67
N ALA A 6 -1.14 -7.09 -2.98
CA ALA A 6 0.21 -6.91 -3.49
C ALA A 6 0.47 -7.72 -4.78
N ILE A 7 1.41 -7.25 -5.60
CA ILE A 7 1.77 -7.83 -6.90
C ILE A 7 2.20 -9.30 -6.75
N CYS A 8 3.07 -9.58 -5.78
CA CYS A 8 3.45 -10.93 -5.38
C CYS A 8 2.90 -11.22 -3.98
N GLY A 9 2.33 -12.42 -3.78
CA GLY A 9 1.76 -12.80 -2.49
C GLY A 9 0.45 -12.08 -2.12
N GLY A 10 -0.28 -11.54 -3.10
CA GLY A 10 -1.62 -11.01 -2.91
C GLY A 10 -2.64 -12.06 -2.45
N GLY A 11 -3.76 -11.60 -1.89
CA GLY A 11 -4.73 -12.43 -1.21
C GLY A 11 -4.32 -12.71 0.24
N ARG A 12 -4.80 -13.85 0.77
CA ARG A 12 -4.52 -14.31 2.13
C ARG A 12 -3.37 -15.31 2.13
N ILE A 13 -2.21 -14.95 2.67
CA ILE A 13 -1.02 -15.82 2.68
C ILE A 13 -0.24 -15.77 3.99
N LYS A 14 0.41 -16.89 4.32
CA LYS A 14 1.33 -16.96 5.46
C LYS A 14 2.70 -16.52 5.00
N THR A 15 3.24 -15.46 5.60
CA THR A 15 4.60 -15.00 5.33
C THR A 15 5.21 -14.39 6.58
N LYS A 16 6.54 -14.29 6.59
CA LYS A 16 7.31 -13.51 7.56
C LYS A 16 7.95 -12.27 6.93
N THR A 17 7.77 -12.08 5.61
CA THR A 17 8.51 -11.10 4.83
C THR A 17 7.56 -10.30 3.95
N VAL A 18 7.65 -8.97 4.06
CA VAL A 18 7.05 -8.02 3.13
C VAL A 18 8.20 -7.21 2.55
N ALA A 19 8.26 -7.13 1.21
CA ALA A 19 9.38 -6.53 0.50
C ALA A 19 8.89 -5.46 -0.47
N TRP A 20 9.60 -4.34 -0.51
CA TRP A 20 9.49 -3.34 -1.55
C TRP A 20 10.68 -3.51 -2.48
N TYR A 21 10.42 -3.45 -3.77
CA TYR A 21 11.47 -3.36 -4.78
C TYR A 21 11.32 -2.03 -5.50
N GLN A 22 12.38 -1.21 -5.44
CA GLN A 22 12.41 0.07 -6.15
C GLN A 22 12.69 -0.17 -7.63
N VAL A 23 11.86 0.39 -8.49
CA VAL A 23 11.96 0.25 -9.95
C VAL A 23 12.12 1.60 -10.61
N LYS A 24 12.82 1.61 -11.75
CA LYS A 24 12.77 2.70 -12.71
C LYS A 24 11.71 2.41 -13.78
N THR A 25 11.15 3.45 -14.39
CA THR A 25 10.13 3.32 -15.44
C THR A 25 10.55 2.38 -16.56
N GLN A 26 11.81 2.47 -16.98
CA GLN A 26 12.35 1.66 -18.09
C GLN A 26 12.38 0.15 -17.78
N GLU A 27 12.35 -0.24 -16.50
CA GLU A 27 12.34 -1.66 -16.10
C GLU A 27 10.97 -2.31 -16.23
N LEU A 28 9.90 -1.52 -16.39
CA LEU A 28 8.52 -1.98 -16.49
C LEU A 28 7.86 -1.69 -17.84
N GLU A 29 8.64 -1.29 -18.84
CA GLU A 29 8.12 -1.05 -20.19
C GLU A 29 7.61 -2.35 -20.82
N PRO A 30 6.51 -2.32 -21.59
CA PRO A 30 6.06 -3.48 -22.35
C PRO A 30 7.21 -4.06 -23.21
N PRO A 31 7.33 -5.41 -23.27
CA PRO A 31 6.36 -6.42 -22.87
C PRO A 31 6.56 -6.97 -21.44
N VAL A 32 7.24 -6.26 -20.53
CA VAL A 32 7.58 -6.78 -19.20
C VAL A 32 6.31 -7.04 -18.37
N ASP A 33 6.12 -8.29 -17.94
CA ASP A 33 5.15 -8.64 -16.91
C ASP A 33 5.70 -8.25 -15.53
N SER A 34 5.08 -7.25 -14.89
CA SER A 34 5.52 -6.71 -13.60
C SER A 34 5.54 -7.76 -12.48
N LYS A 35 4.62 -8.74 -12.52
CA LYS A 35 4.54 -9.82 -11.53
C LYS A 35 5.66 -10.83 -11.72
N GLN A 36 5.93 -11.22 -12.97
CA GLN A 36 7.06 -12.10 -13.28
C GLN A 36 8.39 -11.43 -12.95
N PHE A 37 8.54 -10.15 -13.30
CA PHE A 37 9.70 -9.33 -12.95
C PHE A 37 9.95 -9.34 -11.44
N LEU A 38 8.96 -8.95 -10.64
CA LEU A 38 9.12 -8.90 -9.19
C LEU A 38 9.39 -10.29 -8.60
N LYS A 39 8.72 -11.32 -9.09
CA LYS A 39 8.95 -12.70 -8.63
C LYS A 39 10.41 -13.12 -8.85
N SER A 40 10.99 -12.82 -10.02
CA SER A 40 12.40 -13.09 -10.28
C SER A 40 13.32 -12.34 -9.32
N ARG A 41 13.06 -11.05 -9.05
CA ARG A 41 13.83 -10.26 -8.09
C ARG A 41 13.76 -10.81 -6.67
N LEU A 42 12.58 -11.24 -6.23
CA LEU A 42 12.40 -11.87 -4.92
C LEU A 42 13.17 -13.19 -4.82
N MET A 43 13.17 -14.01 -5.87
CA MET A 43 13.97 -15.25 -5.94
C MET A 43 15.48 -14.97 -5.87
N GLU A 44 15.97 -13.99 -6.63
CA GLU A 44 17.38 -13.56 -6.65
C GLU A 44 17.87 -13.11 -5.26
N ASN A 45 16.98 -12.54 -4.44
CA ASN A 45 17.27 -12.07 -3.09
C ASN A 45 16.89 -13.09 -1.99
N ALA A 46 16.67 -14.35 -2.33
CA ALA A 46 16.31 -15.42 -1.39
C ALA A 46 15.03 -15.14 -0.56
N MET A 47 14.04 -14.48 -1.16
CA MET A 47 12.74 -14.15 -0.55
C MET A 47 11.54 -14.68 -1.39
N PRO A 48 11.51 -15.97 -1.76
CA PRO A 48 10.51 -16.53 -2.69
C PRO A 48 9.05 -16.40 -2.21
N ASP A 49 8.84 -16.38 -0.88
CA ASP A 49 7.53 -16.37 -0.23
C ASP A 49 7.14 -14.98 0.32
N ALA A 50 7.87 -13.94 -0.07
CA ALA A 50 7.57 -12.58 0.36
C ALA A 50 6.30 -12.03 -0.30
N VAL A 51 5.56 -11.23 0.45
CA VAL A 51 4.60 -10.29 -0.13
C VAL A 51 5.40 -9.16 -0.76
N GLY A 52 5.33 -9.04 -2.07
CA GLY A 52 6.16 -8.13 -2.85
C GLY A 52 5.36 -6.97 -3.44
N MET A 53 5.87 -5.75 -3.28
CA MET A 53 5.36 -4.54 -3.89
C MET A 53 6.45 -3.84 -4.72
N LEU A 54 6.06 -3.20 -5.82
CA LEU A 54 6.94 -2.36 -6.64
C LEU A 54 6.71 -0.90 -6.32
N THR A 55 7.75 -0.09 -6.25
CA THR A 55 7.62 1.36 -6.05
C THR A 55 8.61 2.15 -6.89
N SER A 56 8.17 3.29 -7.42
CA SER A 56 9.05 4.28 -8.04
C SER A 56 9.63 5.26 -7.02
N ALA A 57 9.03 5.34 -5.84
CA ALA A 57 9.47 6.22 -4.76
C ALA A 57 10.85 5.80 -4.24
N ASP A 58 11.65 6.78 -3.82
CA ASP A 58 12.92 6.53 -3.16
C ASP A 58 12.70 5.77 -1.84
N LEU A 59 13.26 4.56 -1.74
CA LEU A 59 13.17 3.73 -0.54
C LEU A 59 13.87 4.33 0.66
N ASN A 60 14.72 5.35 0.52
CA ASN A 60 15.27 6.08 1.67
C ASN A 60 14.28 7.09 2.26
N ALA A 61 13.19 7.39 1.54
CA ALA A 61 12.18 8.37 1.94
C ALA A 61 10.90 7.72 2.52
N TYR A 62 10.92 6.43 2.85
CA TYR A 62 9.78 5.72 3.43
C TYR A 62 9.34 6.29 4.79
N ALA A 63 8.04 6.38 5.02
CA ALA A 63 7.48 6.72 6.32
C ALA A 63 7.33 5.46 7.17
N ASP A 64 7.62 5.56 8.46
CA ASP A 64 7.46 4.49 9.45
C ASP A 64 6.86 5.10 10.71
N VAL A 65 5.61 4.71 11.00
CA VAL A 65 4.82 5.24 12.10
C VAL A 65 4.38 4.09 12.98
N GLN A 66 4.47 4.29 14.29
CA GLN A 66 3.97 3.34 15.29
C GLN A 66 2.97 4.03 16.21
N LYS A 67 1.89 3.33 16.52
CA LYS A 67 0.84 3.76 17.44
C LYS A 67 0.53 2.65 18.42
N THR A 68 0.35 3.01 19.68
CA THR A 68 0.15 2.05 20.77
C THR A 68 -1.04 2.45 21.64
N HIS A 69 -1.69 1.45 22.22
CA HIS A 69 -2.66 1.60 23.28
C HIS A 69 -2.61 0.36 24.18
N ASN A 70 -2.16 0.51 25.43
CA ASN A 70 -1.78 -0.62 26.29
C ASN A 70 -0.78 -1.52 25.56
N ASP A 71 -1.03 -2.84 25.52
CA ASP A 71 -0.16 -3.83 24.87
C ASP A 71 -0.40 -3.96 23.34
N LEU A 72 -1.36 -3.22 22.79
CA LEU A 72 -1.62 -3.20 21.36
C LEU A 72 -0.67 -2.23 20.66
N LEU A 73 0.00 -2.71 19.61
CA LEU A 73 0.86 -1.94 18.72
C LEU A 73 0.41 -2.13 17.27
N VAL A 74 0.34 -1.00 16.56
CA VAL A 74 0.16 -0.94 15.11
C VAL A 74 1.35 -0.18 14.52
N ARG A 75 2.00 -0.76 13.52
CA ARG A 75 3.08 -0.14 12.75
C ARG A 75 2.68 0.02 11.30
N SER A 76 2.75 1.23 10.78
CA SER A 76 2.50 1.52 9.36
C SER A 76 3.77 1.98 8.66
N ILE A 77 4.14 1.28 7.58
CA ILE A 77 5.27 1.64 6.71
C ILE A 77 4.71 1.98 5.34
N ALA A 78 5.05 3.16 4.82
CA ALA A 78 4.53 3.63 3.53
C ALA A 78 5.62 4.20 2.62
N THR A 79 5.55 3.84 1.34
CA THR A 79 6.19 4.59 0.25
C THR A 79 5.10 5.26 -0.58
N VAL A 80 5.33 6.49 -1.02
CA VAL A 80 4.32 7.33 -1.66
C VAL A 80 4.92 7.97 -2.91
N GLY A 81 4.38 7.62 -4.07
CA GLY A 81 4.54 8.36 -5.32
C GLY A 81 3.18 8.75 -5.86
N MET A 82 3.01 9.99 -6.31
CA MET A 82 1.73 10.55 -6.76
C MET A 82 1.77 11.06 -8.21
N ASP A 83 2.76 10.65 -8.99
CA ASP A 83 3.00 11.16 -10.36
C ASP A 83 1.87 10.80 -11.35
N ASN A 84 1.08 9.78 -11.01
CA ASN A 84 -0.12 9.33 -11.73
C ASN A 84 -1.35 9.33 -10.79
N ALA A 85 -1.49 10.38 -9.98
CA ALA A 85 -2.62 10.52 -9.07
C ALA A 85 -3.96 10.36 -9.81
N LEU A 86 -4.85 9.52 -9.26
CA LEU A 86 -6.14 9.19 -9.84
C LEU A 86 -7.26 9.30 -8.80
N ARG A 87 -8.48 9.47 -9.31
CA ARG A 87 -9.71 9.43 -8.54
C ARG A 87 -10.45 8.12 -8.80
N VAL A 88 -11.02 7.53 -7.75
CA VAL A 88 -11.90 6.38 -7.88
C VAL A 88 -13.05 6.68 -8.85
N GLY A 89 -13.24 5.81 -9.83
CA GLY A 89 -14.23 5.97 -10.89
C GLY A 89 -13.75 6.76 -12.12
N ASP A 90 -12.51 7.26 -12.14
CA ASP A 90 -11.90 7.75 -13.37
C ASP A 90 -11.87 6.65 -14.44
N ARG A 91 -12.03 7.04 -15.71
CA ARG A 91 -11.82 6.11 -16.82
C ARG A 91 -10.32 5.78 -16.91
N PRO A 92 -9.95 4.53 -17.25
CA PRO A 92 -8.55 4.22 -17.55
C PRO A 92 -8.04 5.15 -18.66
N SER A 93 -6.81 5.67 -18.54
CA SER A 93 -6.26 6.57 -19.56
C SER A 93 -6.19 5.86 -20.91
N LYS A 94 -6.29 6.62 -22.01
CA LYS A 94 -6.12 6.05 -23.36
C LYS A 94 -4.74 5.40 -23.54
N ALA A 95 -3.69 5.95 -22.92
CA ALA A 95 -2.36 5.37 -22.96
C ALA A 95 -2.32 3.95 -22.35
N TYR A 96 -3.03 3.73 -21.23
CA TYR A 96 -3.20 2.39 -20.65
C TYR A 96 -4.07 1.47 -21.51
N GLN A 97 -5.06 2.01 -22.24
CA GLN A 97 -5.96 1.21 -23.09
C GLN A 97 -5.33 0.82 -24.44
N GLU A 98 -4.55 1.73 -25.03
CA GLU A 98 -3.96 1.59 -26.37
C GLU A 98 -2.55 1.01 -26.33
N ALA A 99 -2.01 0.73 -25.12
CA ALA A 99 -0.64 0.26 -24.88
C ALA A 99 0.41 1.12 -25.63
N SER A 100 0.12 2.41 -25.81
CA SER A 100 1.01 3.33 -26.51
C SER A 100 2.26 3.57 -25.68
N CYS A 101 3.43 3.50 -26.31
CA CYS A 101 4.76 3.51 -25.67
C CYS A 101 5.17 4.84 -25.00
N ASP A 102 4.27 5.82 -24.87
CA ASP A 102 4.56 7.02 -24.10
C ASP A 102 4.71 6.61 -22.63
N ALA A 103 5.82 7.01 -22.00
CA ALA A 103 6.17 6.63 -20.65
C ALA A 103 5.09 7.08 -19.66
N ILE A 104 4.19 6.17 -19.30
CA ILE A 104 3.15 6.44 -18.33
C ILE A 104 3.83 6.72 -16.98
N PRO A 105 3.57 7.87 -16.33
CA PRO A 105 4.16 8.17 -15.04
C PRO A 105 3.87 7.03 -14.06
N ILE A 106 4.90 6.57 -13.35
CA ILE A 106 4.76 5.53 -12.33
C ILE A 106 4.69 6.19 -10.96
N GLY A 107 3.50 6.15 -10.36
CA GLY A 107 3.26 6.52 -8.96
C GLY A 107 2.46 5.42 -8.27
N THR A 108 2.80 5.15 -7.02
CA THR A 108 2.05 4.21 -6.19
C THR A 108 2.24 4.50 -4.71
N ILE A 109 1.17 4.32 -3.95
CA ILE A 109 1.20 4.25 -2.49
C ILE A 109 1.24 2.78 -2.10
N ASN A 110 2.38 2.33 -1.58
CA ASN A 110 2.51 1.00 -1.00
C ASN A 110 2.55 1.10 0.51
N LEU A 111 1.64 0.39 1.17
CA LEU A 111 1.42 0.43 2.60
C LEU A 111 1.51 -0.96 3.21
N LEU A 112 2.31 -1.09 4.26
CA LEU A 112 2.21 -2.18 5.24
C LEU A 112 1.61 -1.62 6.53
N CYS A 113 0.62 -2.30 7.09
CA CYS A 113 0.09 -2.10 8.42
C CYS A 113 0.23 -3.41 9.21
N ALA A 114 1.22 -3.47 10.11
CA ALA A 114 1.51 -4.62 10.94
C ALA A 114 0.90 -4.46 12.33
N LEU A 115 0.16 -5.48 12.76
CA LEU A 115 -0.54 -5.54 14.03
C LEU A 115 0.24 -6.45 15.00
N SER A 116 0.28 -6.12 16.29
CA SER A 116 0.95 -6.96 17.30
C SER A 116 0.11 -8.14 17.81
N ILE A 117 -1.16 -8.21 17.43
CA ILE A 117 -2.12 -9.21 17.93
C ILE A 117 -2.72 -10.07 16.82
N PRO A 118 -3.09 -11.32 17.08
CA PRO A 118 -3.89 -12.12 16.16
C PRO A 118 -5.30 -11.54 16.01
N ILE A 119 -5.83 -11.59 14.80
CA ILE A 119 -7.17 -11.13 14.47
C ILE A 119 -7.89 -12.15 13.57
N SER A 120 -9.23 -12.16 13.62
CA SER A 120 -10.04 -13.05 12.78
C SER A 120 -9.94 -12.69 11.29
N GLU A 121 -10.54 -13.51 10.42
CA GLU A 121 -10.60 -13.22 8.99
C GLU A 121 -11.47 -12.00 8.68
N GLU A 122 -12.60 -11.87 9.37
CA GLU A 122 -13.49 -10.71 9.27
C GLU A 122 -12.79 -9.43 9.74
N ALA A 123 -12.05 -9.51 10.84
CA ALA A 123 -11.24 -8.40 11.34
C ALA A 123 -10.13 -7.99 10.35
N HIS A 124 -9.54 -8.93 9.60
CA HIS A 124 -8.58 -8.58 8.55
C HIS A 124 -9.24 -7.76 7.43
N LEU A 125 -10.47 -8.13 7.03
CA LEU A 125 -11.22 -7.38 6.01
C LEU A 125 -11.59 -5.98 6.51
N GLU A 126 -12.01 -5.85 7.76
CA GLU A 126 -12.26 -4.55 8.40
C GLU A 126 -10.99 -3.70 8.46
N ALA A 127 -9.86 -4.28 8.91
CA ALA A 127 -8.57 -3.61 8.99
C ALA A 127 -8.09 -3.11 7.62
N LEU A 128 -8.24 -3.95 6.58
CA LEU A 128 -7.89 -3.60 5.20
C LEU A 128 -8.74 -2.43 4.68
N SER A 129 -10.05 -2.47 4.96
CA SER A 129 -10.98 -1.39 4.60
C SER A 129 -10.61 -0.07 5.28
N ILE A 130 -10.33 -0.09 6.58
CA ILE A 130 -9.96 1.10 7.35
C ILE A 130 -8.62 1.67 6.90
N ALA A 131 -7.62 0.83 6.65
CA ALA A 131 -6.33 1.27 6.12
C ALA A 131 -6.49 1.94 4.75
N THR A 132 -7.35 1.38 3.88
CA THR A 132 -7.66 1.96 2.56
C THR A 132 -8.32 3.33 2.69
N GLU A 133 -9.30 3.45 3.60
CA GLU A 133 -9.98 4.71 3.88
C GLU A 133 -9.01 5.76 4.44
N ALA A 134 -8.20 5.41 5.44
CA ALA A 134 -7.22 6.31 6.04
C ALA A 134 -6.20 6.84 5.03
N ARG A 135 -5.71 5.95 4.15
CA ARG A 135 -4.85 6.34 3.01
C ARG A 135 -5.58 7.32 2.09
N THR A 136 -6.85 7.06 1.78
CA THR A 136 -7.66 7.90 0.88
C THR A 136 -7.90 9.29 1.48
N VAL A 137 -8.22 9.36 2.77
CA VAL A 137 -8.39 10.63 3.51
C VAL A 137 -7.09 11.43 3.48
N ALA A 138 -5.92 10.81 3.72
CA ALA A 138 -4.64 11.50 3.62
C ALA A 138 -4.38 12.11 2.23
N VAL A 139 -4.73 11.39 1.15
CA VAL A 139 -4.61 11.89 -0.23
C VAL A 139 -5.58 13.05 -0.49
N LEU A 140 -6.83 12.94 -0.05
CA LEU A 140 -7.84 14.00 -0.19
C LEU A 140 -7.41 15.28 0.56
N GLU A 141 -6.89 15.14 1.77
CA GLU A 141 -6.39 16.26 2.57
C GLU A 141 -5.13 16.89 1.99
N ALA A 142 -4.34 16.13 1.21
CA ALA A 142 -3.24 16.68 0.44
C ALA A 142 -3.68 17.54 -0.75
N LYS A 143 -4.99 17.60 -1.08
CA LYS A 143 -5.59 18.45 -2.13
C LYS A 143 -4.92 18.27 -3.49
N LEU A 144 -4.58 17.03 -3.83
CA LEU A 144 -4.06 16.66 -5.15
C LEU A 144 -5.22 16.41 -6.12
N SER A 145 -5.00 16.71 -7.39
CA SER A 145 -5.97 16.48 -8.47
C SER A 145 -5.63 15.20 -9.24
N SER A 146 -6.66 14.50 -9.71
CA SER A 146 -6.52 13.42 -10.68
C SER A 146 -5.91 13.93 -11.98
N SER A 147 -4.95 13.20 -12.53
CA SER A 147 -4.36 13.48 -13.84
C SER A 147 -5.35 13.30 -15.00
N GLU A 148 -6.42 12.52 -14.80
CA GLU A 148 -7.41 12.24 -15.85
C GLU A 148 -8.57 13.23 -15.87
N THR A 149 -9.08 13.61 -14.69
CA THR A 149 -10.31 14.41 -14.58
C THR A 149 -10.12 15.78 -13.91
N GLY A 150 -8.97 16.04 -13.29
CA GLY A 150 -8.71 17.25 -12.51
C GLY A 150 -9.48 17.34 -11.17
N LEU A 151 -10.42 16.41 -10.93
CA LEU A 151 -11.15 16.30 -9.67
C LEU A 151 -10.24 15.81 -8.54
N PRO A 152 -10.63 15.95 -7.25
CA PRO A 152 -9.80 15.50 -6.13
C PRO A 152 -9.42 14.02 -6.26
N ALA A 153 -8.11 13.75 -6.21
CA ALA A 153 -7.55 12.40 -6.25
C ALA A 153 -7.86 11.63 -4.95
N THR A 154 -7.93 10.31 -5.06
CA THR A 154 -8.14 9.40 -3.91
C THR A 154 -6.99 8.41 -3.74
N GLY A 155 -6.04 8.40 -4.68
CA GLY A 155 -4.91 7.47 -4.70
C GLY A 155 -4.14 7.55 -6.00
N THR A 156 -3.56 6.43 -6.40
CA THR A 156 -3.05 6.16 -7.74
C THR A 156 -3.76 4.93 -8.34
N GLY A 157 -3.34 4.53 -9.54
CA GLY A 157 -3.89 3.35 -10.22
C GLY A 157 -3.39 2.01 -9.67
N THR A 158 -2.32 1.99 -8.88
CA THR A 158 -1.59 0.75 -8.50
C THR A 158 -1.20 0.71 -7.03
N ASP A 159 -1.86 1.49 -6.19
CA ASP A 159 -1.65 1.45 -4.73
C ASP A 159 -1.76 0.02 -4.20
N CYS A 160 -0.96 -0.35 -3.19
CA CYS A 160 -1.03 -1.64 -2.51
C CYS A 160 -1.18 -1.45 -1.00
N VAL A 161 -2.07 -2.22 -0.36
CA VAL A 161 -2.17 -2.29 1.10
C VAL A 161 -1.95 -3.73 1.57
N VAL A 162 -1.13 -3.87 2.58
CA VAL A 162 -0.75 -5.13 3.22
C VAL A 162 -1.09 -5.03 4.70
N ILE A 163 -2.00 -5.87 5.18
CA ILE A 163 -2.26 -6.04 6.63
C ILE A 163 -1.57 -7.31 7.10
N THR A 164 -0.75 -7.20 8.14
CA THR A 164 -0.13 -8.37 8.78
C THR A 164 -0.52 -8.48 10.24
N ALA A 165 -0.75 -9.70 10.70
CA ALA A 165 -1.05 -10.02 12.09
C ALA A 165 -0.41 -11.38 12.45
N PRO A 166 0.01 -11.60 13.70
CA PRO A 166 0.39 -12.91 14.20
C PRO A 166 -0.69 -13.97 13.92
N GLU A 167 -0.25 -15.22 13.77
CA GLU A 167 -1.19 -16.34 13.71
C GLU A 167 -1.57 -16.82 15.10
N SER A 168 -2.84 -17.15 15.29
CA SER A 168 -3.34 -17.83 16.47
C SER A 168 -4.60 -18.61 16.08
N THR A 169 -4.75 -19.80 16.64
CA THR A 169 -5.96 -20.61 16.50
C THR A 169 -6.87 -20.53 17.72
N ASN A 170 -6.41 -19.92 18.82
CA ASN A 170 -7.05 -20.03 20.13
C ASN A 170 -7.55 -18.67 20.66
N GLU A 171 -6.83 -17.60 20.35
CA GLU A 171 -7.15 -16.24 20.79
C GLU A 171 -6.94 -15.26 19.64
N PHE A 172 -7.99 -14.50 19.30
CA PHE A 172 -7.94 -13.46 18.28
C PHE A 172 -8.94 -12.36 18.60
N THR A 173 -8.66 -11.15 18.12
CA THR A 173 -9.66 -10.08 18.10
C THR A 173 -10.55 -10.22 16.87
N SER A 174 -11.87 -10.25 17.08
CA SER A 174 -12.86 -10.48 16.02
C SER A 174 -13.27 -9.21 15.26
N TYR A 175 -12.89 -8.03 15.74
CA TYR A 175 -13.32 -6.75 15.17
C TYR A 175 -12.17 -5.75 15.10
N ALA A 176 -12.05 -5.10 13.95
CA ALA A 176 -11.17 -3.95 13.73
C ALA A 176 -11.96 -2.70 13.33
N GLY A 177 -13.29 -2.71 13.34
CA GLY A 177 -14.15 -1.56 12.99
C GLY A 177 -13.83 -0.26 13.73
N LYS A 178 -14.32 0.88 13.22
CA LYS A 178 -14.00 2.24 13.71
C LYS A 178 -14.37 2.53 15.17
N HIS A 179 -15.26 1.75 15.77
CA HIS A 179 -15.59 1.84 17.20
C HIS A 179 -14.58 1.12 18.11
N THR A 180 -13.66 0.35 17.53
CA THR A 180 -12.64 -0.39 18.26
C THR A 180 -11.35 0.41 18.38
N ILE A 181 -10.58 0.17 19.45
CA ILE A 181 -9.23 0.72 19.60
C ILE A 181 -8.33 0.27 18.45
N LEU A 182 -8.44 -0.99 18.01
CA LEU A 182 -7.67 -1.51 16.89
C LEU A 182 -7.92 -0.69 15.62
N GLY A 183 -9.19 -0.47 15.27
CA GLY A 183 -9.59 0.35 14.12
C GLY A 183 -9.09 1.79 14.22
N HIS A 184 -9.18 2.39 15.41
CA HIS A 184 -8.62 3.71 15.66
C HIS A 184 -7.10 3.75 15.38
N LEU A 185 -6.33 2.83 15.97
CA LEU A 185 -4.88 2.79 15.81
C LEU A 185 -4.45 2.55 14.35
N ILE A 186 -5.13 1.64 13.63
CA ILE A 186 -4.93 1.44 12.19
C ILE A 186 -5.17 2.74 11.45
N GLY A 187 -6.32 3.39 11.67
CA GLY A 187 -6.69 4.63 11.00
C GLY A 187 -5.66 5.73 11.20
N VAL A 188 -5.27 6.02 12.45
CA VAL A 188 -4.33 7.11 12.74
C VAL A 188 -2.90 6.79 12.31
N SER A 189 -2.45 5.53 12.43
CA SER A 189 -1.10 5.12 12.02
C SER A 189 -0.94 5.20 10.50
N VAL A 190 -1.93 4.71 9.75
CA VAL A 190 -1.91 4.74 8.28
C VAL A 190 -2.04 6.16 7.75
N PHE A 191 -2.98 6.94 8.28
CA PHE A 191 -3.17 8.33 7.87
C PHE A 191 -1.88 9.14 8.03
N GLU A 192 -1.19 9.01 9.18
CA GLU A 192 0.05 9.72 9.43
C GLU A 192 1.19 9.24 8.52
N ALA A 193 1.36 7.93 8.34
CA ALA A 193 2.41 7.37 7.48
C ALA A 193 2.25 7.86 6.02
N VAL A 194 1.03 7.82 5.48
CA VAL A 194 0.74 8.30 4.13
C VAL A 194 0.91 9.81 4.04
N SER A 195 0.45 10.57 5.04
CA SER A 195 0.62 12.04 5.09
C SER A 195 2.09 12.46 5.08
N LEU A 196 2.94 11.77 5.86
CA LEU A 196 4.39 12.00 5.86
C LEU A 196 5.01 11.68 4.49
N GLY A 197 4.61 10.58 3.86
CA GLY A 197 5.05 10.23 2.50
C GLY A 197 4.63 11.29 1.48
N LEU A 198 3.39 11.76 1.52
CA LEU A 198 2.86 12.83 0.67
C LEU A 198 3.63 14.14 0.85
N GLN A 199 3.95 14.52 2.09
CA GLN A 199 4.76 15.72 2.38
C GLN A 199 6.17 15.61 1.80
N ARG A 200 6.78 14.42 1.82
CA ARG A 200 8.12 14.18 1.26
C ARG A 200 8.08 14.22 -0.26
N TRP A 201 7.11 13.55 -0.88
CA TRP A 201 6.90 13.59 -2.33
C TRP A 201 6.70 15.03 -2.83
N LYS A 202 5.90 15.84 -2.14
CA LYS A 202 5.69 17.28 -2.44
C LYS A 202 6.92 18.16 -2.27
N LYS A 203 7.97 17.73 -1.56
CA LYS A 203 9.22 18.50 -1.43
C LYS A 203 10.17 18.22 -2.59
N GLN A 204 9.93 17.14 -3.32
CA GLN A 204 10.75 16.68 -4.43
C GLN A 204 10.20 17.16 -5.79
N HIS A 205 9.00 17.77 -5.81
CA HIS A 205 8.25 18.23 -6.98
C HIS A 205 7.71 19.65 -6.72
#